data_AF-A0AAW9V5B4-F1
#
_entry.id   AF-A0AAW9V5B4-F1
#
_cell.length_a   1.000
_cell.length_b   1.000
_cell.length_c   1.000
_cell.angle_alpha   90.00
_cell.angle_beta   90.00
_cell.angle_gamma   90.00
#
_symmetry.space_group_name_H-M   'P 1'
#
loop_
_entity.id
_entity.type
_entity.pdbx_description
1 polymer ?
#
loop_
_entity_poly.entity_id
_entity_poly.type
_entity_poly.pdbx_seq_one_letter_code
_entity_poly.pdbx_strand_id
1 'polypeptide(L)'
;QTPNHADYRLLSNRALEALKQYKEQNIYLRGLVPLVGYPSIEVQYSREERIAGESKYPIKKMLALALEGITSLSVTPLRIIAMTGFITCIISTIAAIYALIQKTTGTTVEGWTSVMIAIFFLGGVQMLSLGIIGEYVGKIYIETKNRPKYFIDESVGNDSNGK
;
A
#
# COMPACT_ATOMS: atom_id res chain seq x y z
N GLN A 1 14.49 -13.85 7.93
CA GLN A 1 14.44 -12.40 7.61
C GLN A 1 15.59 -11.74 8.33
N THR A 2 16.56 -11.17 7.60
CA THR A 2 17.75 -10.57 8.21
C THR A 2 17.71 -9.04 8.13
N PRO A 3 17.83 -8.33 9.28
CA PRO A 3 17.85 -6.88 9.32
C PRO A 3 19.19 -6.36 8.75
N ASN A 4 19.17 -5.19 8.09
CA ASN A 4 20.37 -4.49 7.58
C ASN A 4 21.16 -5.13 6.41
N HIS A 5 20.49 -5.69 5.40
CA HIS A 5 21.19 -5.98 4.14
C HIS A 5 21.21 -4.75 3.21
N ALA A 6 22.38 -4.44 2.66
CA ALA A 6 22.50 -3.58 1.49
C ALA A 6 21.88 -4.30 0.28
N ASP A 7 21.38 -3.55 -0.73
CA ASP A 7 20.89 -4.13 -2.00
C ASP A 7 22.02 -4.75 -2.85
N TYR A 8 23.21 -4.98 -2.27
CA TYR A 8 24.38 -5.58 -2.90
C TYR A 8 24.35 -7.10 -2.73
N ARG A 9 24.24 -7.83 -3.84
CA ARG A 9 24.06 -9.29 -3.86
C ARG A 9 24.73 -9.89 -5.09
N LEU A 10 25.24 -11.11 -4.95
CA LEU A 10 25.69 -11.94 -6.06
C LEU A 10 24.66 -13.05 -6.30
N LEU A 11 24.15 -13.14 -7.52
CA LEU A 11 23.21 -14.16 -7.94
C LEU A 11 23.85 -15.06 -8.99
N SER A 12 23.72 -16.38 -8.82
CA SER A 12 24.07 -17.33 -9.88
C SER A 12 23.10 -17.21 -11.05
N ASN A 13 23.52 -17.62 -12.26
CA ASN A 13 22.68 -17.54 -13.47
C ASN A 13 21.33 -18.27 -13.28
N ARG A 14 21.35 -19.45 -12.63
CA ARG A 14 20.12 -20.21 -12.33
C ARG A 14 19.16 -19.45 -11.41
N ALA A 15 19.68 -18.75 -10.40
CA ALA A 15 18.85 -17.94 -9.50
C ALA A 15 18.29 -16.69 -10.21
N LEU A 16 19.07 -16.10 -11.12
CA LEU A 16 18.65 -14.96 -11.93
C LEU A 16 17.51 -15.32 -12.89
N GLU A 17 17.63 -16.43 -13.62
CA GLU A 17 16.59 -16.91 -14.54
C GLU A 17 15.27 -17.22 -13.81
N ALA A 18 15.33 -17.84 -12.64
CA ALA A 18 14.14 -18.07 -11.82
C ALA A 18 13.52 -16.74 -11.34
N LEU A 19 14.33 -15.76 -10.96
CA LEU A 19 13.85 -14.45 -10.55
C LEU A 19 13.17 -13.68 -11.70
N LYS A 20 13.67 -13.83 -12.95
CA LYS A 20 13.07 -13.21 -14.15
C LYS A 20 11.65 -13.70 -14.43
N GLN A 21 11.27 -14.89 -13.96
CA GLN A 21 9.92 -15.43 -14.15
C GLN A 21 8.86 -14.71 -13.30
N TYR A 22 9.26 -13.99 -12.26
CA TYR A 22 8.34 -13.21 -11.43
C TYR A 22 7.85 -11.99 -12.21
N LYS A 23 6.57 -12.03 -12.60
CA LYS A 23 5.89 -10.95 -13.33
C LYS A 23 5.32 -9.85 -12.44
N GLU A 24 5.57 -9.93 -11.13
CA GLU A 24 5.07 -8.96 -10.16
C GLU A 24 5.45 -7.53 -10.56
N GLN A 25 4.46 -6.63 -10.51
CA GLN A 25 4.63 -5.21 -10.81
C GLN A 25 5.40 -4.50 -9.68
N ASN A 26 5.10 -4.84 -8.42
CA ASN A 26 5.79 -4.31 -7.24
C ASN A 26 6.92 -5.23 -6.78
N ILE A 27 8.05 -5.20 -7.48
CA ILE A 27 9.19 -6.06 -7.16
C ILE A 27 9.82 -5.64 -5.83
N TYR A 28 9.58 -6.43 -4.78
CA TYR A 28 10.34 -6.34 -3.54
C TYR A 28 11.46 -7.38 -3.56
N LEU A 29 12.57 -7.06 -4.24
CA LEU A 29 13.73 -7.95 -4.39
C LEU A 29 14.24 -8.50 -3.04
N ARG A 30 14.08 -7.72 -1.98
CA ARG A 30 14.49 -8.11 -0.63
C ARG A 30 13.71 -9.32 -0.09
N GLY A 31 12.42 -9.41 -0.38
CA GLY A 31 11.57 -10.55 -0.03
C GLY A 31 11.55 -11.63 -1.09
N LEU A 32 11.67 -11.28 -2.37
CA LEU A 32 11.61 -12.23 -3.48
C LEU A 32 12.83 -13.14 -3.57
N VAL A 33 14.04 -12.60 -3.38
CA VAL A 33 15.28 -13.40 -3.52
C VAL A 33 15.32 -14.59 -2.55
N PRO A 34 14.95 -14.46 -1.27
CA PRO A 34 14.79 -15.61 -0.37
C PRO A 34 13.71 -16.61 -0.80
N LEU A 35 12.62 -16.16 -1.46
CA LEU A 35 11.52 -17.02 -1.91
C LEU A 35 11.89 -17.92 -3.10
N VAL A 36 12.94 -17.59 -3.85
CA VAL A 36 13.44 -18.43 -4.94
C VAL A 36 13.98 -19.78 -4.42
N GLY A 37 14.34 -19.87 -3.12
CA GLY A 37 14.63 -21.15 -2.45
C GLY A 37 16.01 -21.75 -2.74
N TYR A 38 16.91 -21.03 -3.42
CA TYR A 38 18.29 -21.45 -3.62
C TYR A 38 19.16 -21.26 -2.36
N PRO A 39 20.26 -22.02 -2.21
CA PRO A 39 21.19 -21.84 -1.10
C PRO A 39 21.78 -20.42 -1.10
N SER A 40 21.83 -19.78 0.08
CA SER A 40 22.31 -18.41 0.27
C SER A 40 23.25 -18.31 1.48
N ILE A 41 24.18 -17.35 1.42
CA ILE A 41 25.11 -17.01 2.51
C ILE A 41 25.24 -15.49 2.61
N GLU A 42 25.53 -14.99 3.81
CA GLU A 42 25.67 -13.56 4.10
C GLU A 42 27.15 -13.21 4.35
N VAL A 43 27.59 -12.05 3.83
CA VAL A 43 28.94 -11.51 4.05
C VAL A 43 28.81 -10.16 4.76
N GLN A 44 29.37 -10.07 5.96
CA GLN A 44 29.29 -8.86 6.80
C GLN A 44 30.41 -7.87 6.42
N TYR A 45 30.10 -6.58 6.38
CA TYR A 45 31.08 -5.51 6.15
C TYR A 45 30.73 -4.26 6.98
N SER A 46 31.75 -3.45 7.32
CA SER A 46 31.57 -2.18 8.05
C SER A 46 31.42 -1.01 7.07
N ARG A 47 30.42 -0.15 7.29
CA ARG A 47 30.08 0.96 6.39
C ARG A 47 30.43 2.32 7.02
N GLU A 48 31.12 3.19 6.27
CA GLU A 48 31.40 4.58 6.67
C GLU A 48 30.23 5.52 6.34
N GLU A 49 30.07 6.61 7.11
CA GLU A 49 29.03 7.62 6.92
C GLU A 49 29.28 8.53 5.69
N ARG A 50 28.20 8.94 5.02
CA ARG A 50 28.27 9.78 3.81
C ARG A 50 28.61 11.23 4.16
N ILE A 51 29.53 11.83 3.40
CA ILE A 51 30.19 13.10 3.73
C ILE A 51 29.52 14.36 3.12
N ALA A 52 28.73 14.28 2.02
CA ALA A 52 28.12 15.50 1.43
C ALA A 52 26.94 15.27 0.47
N GLY A 53 26.03 16.26 0.42
CA GLY A 53 25.01 16.46 -0.62
C GLY A 53 23.77 17.19 -0.12
N GLU A 54 23.40 18.33 -0.71
CA GLU A 54 22.11 18.98 -0.44
C GLU A 54 21.00 18.41 -1.34
N SER A 55 19.81 18.23 -0.73
CA SER A 55 18.64 17.63 -1.37
C SER A 55 18.11 18.48 -2.53
N LYS A 56 18.07 17.90 -3.73
CA LYS A 56 17.64 18.54 -4.98
C LYS A 56 16.11 18.70 -5.12
N TYR A 57 15.35 18.61 -4.03
CA TYR A 57 13.89 18.55 -4.04
C TYR A 57 13.26 19.55 -3.05
N PRO A 58 12.59 20.62 -3.52
CA PRO A 58 11.82 21.50 -2.65
C PRO A 58 10.50 20.82 -2.23
N ILE A 59 10.05 21.12 -1.00
CA ILE A 59 8.92 20.46 -0.31
C ILE A 59 7.63 20.46 -1.15
N LYS A 60 7.34 21.55 -1.88
CA LYS A 60 6.15 21.66 -2.75
C LYS A 60 6.15 20.68 -3.92
N LYS A 61 7.31 20.44 -4.56
CA LYS A 61 7.42 19.47 -5.67
C LYS A 61 7.44 18.03 -5.16
N MET A 62 7.99 17.79 -3.96
CA MET A 62 7.83 16.50 -3.29
C MET A 62 6.35 16.21 -2.97
N LEU A 63 5.59 17.19 -2.50
CA LEU A 63 4.18 17.00 -2.17
C LEU A 63 3.29 16.74 -3.39
N ALA A 64 3.46 17.48 -4.48
CA ALA A 64 2.69 17.29 -5.70
C ALA A 64 3.00 15.93 -6.36
N LEU A 65 4.29 15.57 -6.43
CA LEU A 65 4.73 14.26 -6.92
C LEU A 65 4.26 13.13 -5.99
N ALA A 66 4.27 13.34 -4.67
CA ALA A 66 3.74 12.39 -3.72
C ALA A 66 2.23 12.21 -3.93
N LEU A 67 1.46 13.28 -4.14
CA LEU A 67 0.01 13.20 -4.39
C LEU A 67 -0.33 12.49 -5.71
N GLU A 68 0.37 12.78 -6.80
CA GLU A 68 0.20 12.07 -8.08
C GLU A 68 0.68 10.62 -8.02
N GLY A 69 1.74 10.34 -7.27
CA GLY A 69 2.21 8.98 -6.99
C GLY A 69 1.24 8.19 -6.10
N ILE A 70 0.73 8.81 -5.05
CA ILE A 70 -0.24 8.23 -4.08
C ILE A 70 -1.58 7.92 -4.76
N THR A 71 -1.99 8.71 -5.75
CA THR A 71 -3.25 8.50 -6.48
C THR A 71 -3.10 7.58 -7.70
N SER A 72 -1.95 7.55 -8.38
CA SER A 72 -1.78 6.74 -9.61
C SER A 72 -1.12 5.36 -9.42
N LEU A 73 -0.45 5.14 -8.28
CA LEU A 73 0.34 3.93 -8.00
C LEU A 73 -0.08 3.19 -6.72
N SER A 74 -1.12 3.65 -6.00
CA SER A 74 -1.41 3.09 -4.67
C SER A 74 -2.91 3.03 -4.33
N VAL A 75 -3.24 2.06 -3.48
CA VAL A 75 -4.55 1.83 -2.82
C VAL A 75 -4.90 2.90 -1.77
N THR A 76 -4.10 3.95 -1.66
CA THR A 76 -4.26 5.04 -0.69
C THR A 76 -5.62 5.76 -0.75
N PRO A 77 -6.19 6.07 -1.94
CA PRO A 77 -7.55 6.64 -2.02
C PRO A 77 -8.60 5.75 -1.35
N LEU A 78 -8.42 4.43 -1.44
CA LEU A 78 -9.33 3.43 -0.89
C LEU A 78 -9.13 3.28 0.62
N ARG A 79 -7.89 3.43 1.10
CA ARG A 79 -7.58 3.51 2.54
C ARG A 79 -8.20 4.75 3.19
N ILE A 80 -8.30 5.88 2.49
CA ILE A 80 -9.00 7.08 2.98
C ILE A 80 -10.50 6.80 3.15
N ILE A 81 -11.12 6.09 2.21
CA ILE A 81 -12.54 5.70 2.30
C ILE A 81 -12.77 4.73 3.46
N ALA A 82 -11.86 3.78 3.69
CA ALA A 82 -11.92 2.90 4.86
C ALA A 82 -11.77 3.70 6.17
N MET A 83 -10.89 4.71 6.20
CA MET A 83 -10.68 5.56 7.37
C MET A 83 -11.88 6.47 7.64
N THR A 84 -12.52 7.03 6.61
CA THR A 84 -13.78 7.77 6.78
C THR A 84 -14.91 6.85 7.24
N GLY A 85 -14.98 5.61 6.75
CA GLY A 85 -15.89 4.58 7.27
C GLY A 85 -15.67 4.22 8.74
N PHE A 86 -14.42 4.19 9.19
CA PHE A 86 -14.09 4.00 10.59
C PHE A 86 -14.52 5.20 11.46
N ILE A 87 -14.28 6.42 10.98
CA ILE A 87 -14.72 7.66 11.66
C ILE A 87 -16.24 7.72 11.75
N THR A 88 -16.97 7.37 10.69
CA THR A 88 -18.44 7.33 10.73
C THR A 88 -18.96 6.26 11.70
N CYS A 89 -18.24 5.14 11.86
CA CYS A 89 -18.56 4.12 12.87
C CYS A 89 -18.32 4.61 14.32
N ILE A 90 -17.33 5.46 14.56
CA ILE A 90 -17.13 6.09 15.87
C ILE A 90 -18.27 7.09 16.15
N ILE A 91 -18.61 7.93 15.16
CA ILE A 91 -19.71 8.90 15.29
C ILE A 91 -21.04 8.19 15.52
N SER A 92 -21.31 7.08 14.83
CA SER A 92 -22.51 6.27 15.05
C SER A 92 -22.57 5.70 16.47
N THR A 93 -21.44 5.25 17.00
CA THR A 93 -21.35 4.75 18.38
C THR A 93 -21.65 5.85 19.39
N ILE A 94 -21.12 7.06 19.20
CA ILE A 94 -21.41 8.22 20.06
C ILE A 94 -22.89 8.61 19.97
N ALA A 95 -23.45 8.66 18.76
CA ALA A 95 -24.86 8.96 18.54
C ALA A 95 -25.77 7.90 19.19
N ALA A 96 -25.40 6.62 19.14
CA ALA A 96 -26.12 5.54 19.80
C ALA A 96 -26.09 5.66 21.32
N ILE A 97 -24.94 6.03 21.91
CA ILE A 97 -24.82 6.28 23.36
C ILE A 97 -25.69 7.47 23.76
N TYR A 98 -25.65 8.58 23.01
CA TYR A 98 -26.49 9.75 23.26
C TYR A 98 -27.99 9.41 23.21
N ALA A 99 -28.40 8.64 22.20
CA ALA A 99 -29.78 8.21 22.03
C ALA A 99 -30.22 7.26 23.18
N LEU A 100 -29.32 6.40 23.66
CA LEU A 100 -29.57 5.54 24.83
C LEU A 100 -29.79 6.36 26.11
N ILE A 101 -28.96 7.39 26.34
CA ILE A 101 -29.13 8.32 27.48
C ILE A 101 -30.47 9.05 27.38
N GLN A 102 -30.83 9.52 26.19
CA GLN A 102 -32.09 10.24 25.97
C GLN A 102 -33.33 9.35 26.18
N LYS A 103 -33.22 8.04 25.85
CA LYS A 103 -34.23 7.03 26.17
C LYS A 103 -34.39 6.83 27.68
N THR A 104 -33.29 6.85 28.44
CA THR A 104 -33.34 6.71 29.92
C THR A 104 -33.88 7.95 30.64
N THR A 105 -33.74 9.15 30.05
CA THR A 105 -34.19 10.42 30.65
C THR A 105 -35.67 10.73 30.36
N GLY A 106 -36.37 9.90 29.57
CA GLY A 106 -37.82 10.01 29.35
C GLY A 106 -38.26 11.14 28.42
N THR A 107 -37.33 11.83 27.74
CA THR A 107 -37.59 12.96 26.84
C THR A 107 -37.46 12.57 25.36
N THR A 108 -38.06 11.46 24.95
CA THR A 108 -37.96 10.99 23.55
C THR A 108 -39.28 10.51 22.97
N VAL A 109 -39.49 10.85 21.68
CA VAL A 109 -40.54 10.31 20.83
C VAL A 109 -40.27 8.82 20.59
N GLU A 110 -41.23 7.95 20.86
CA GLU A 110 -41.09 6.51 20.69
C GLU A 110 -40.63 6.14 19.26
N GLY A 111 -39.68 5.21 19.16
CA GLY A 111 -39.20 4.67 17.87
C GLY A 111 -38.09 5.47 17.17
N TRP A 112 -37.93 6.77 17.44
CA TRP A 112 -36.91 7.59 16.76
C TRP A 112 -35.47 7.16 17.08
N THR A 113 -35.22 6.84 18.35
CA THR A 113 -33.94 6.34 18.86
C THR A 113 -33.51 5.05 18.17
N SER A 114 -34.42 4.08 18.03
CA SER A 114 -34.12 2.78 17.39
C SER A 114 -33.85 2.92 15.89
N VAL A 115 -34.59 3.79 15.20
CA VAL A 115 -34.41 4.01 13.76
C VAL A 115 -33.08 4.70 13.47
N MET A 116 -32.71 5.72 14.24
CA MET A 116 -31.42 6.41 14.09
C MET A 116 -30.24 5.46 14.33
N ILE A 117 -30.29 4.65 15.39
CA ILE A 117 -29.23 3.66 15.68
C ILE A 117 -29.08 2.66 14.52
N ALA A 118 -30.19 2.14 13.99
CA ALA A 118 -30.16 1.17 12.90
C ALA A 118 -29.54 1.77 11.62
N ILE A 119 -29.91 3.00 11.24
CA ILE A 119 -29.39 3.67 10.05
C ILE A 119 -27.90 3.95 10.20
N PHE A 120 -27.47 4.49 11.35
CA PHE A 120 -26.06 4.80 11.58
C PHE A 120 -25.18 3.55 11.68
N PHE A 121 -25.68 2.47 12.29
CA PHE A 121 -24.98 1.20 12.35
C PHE A 121 -24.82 0.59 10.94
N LEU A 122 -25.91 0.53 10.17
CA LEU A 122 -25.89 -0.02 8.81
C LEU A 122 -24.99 0.81 7.88
N GLY A 123 -25.04 2.14 7.99
CA GLY A 123 -24.18 3.05 7.22
C GLY A 123 -22.70 2.90 7.56
N GLY A 124 -22.36 2.70 8.85
CA GLY A 124 -20.98 2.43 9.28
C GLY A 124 -20.45 1.11 8.70
N VAL A 125 -21.23 0.03 8.79
CA VAL A 125 -20.88 -1.29 8.25
C VAL A 125 -20.72 -1.24 6.72
N GLN A 126 -21.60 -0.53 6.01
CA GLN A 126 -21.53 -0.37 4.56
C GLN A 126 -20.25 0.37 4.14
N MET A 127 -19.90 1.48 4.80
CA MET A 127 -18.68 2.23 4.50
C MET A 127 -17.41 1.41 4.77
N LEU A 128 -17.39 0.64 5.87
CA LEU A 128 -16.28 -0.25 6.19
C LEU A 128 -16.13 -1.35 5.13
N SER A 129 -17.24 -1.95 4.71
CA SER A 129 -17.27 -2.98 3.67
C SER A 129 -16.76 -2.45 2.32
N LEU A 130 -17.20 -1.24 1.93
CA LEU A 130 -16.71 -0.57 0.72
C LEU A 130 -15.20 -0.26 0.79
N GLY A 131 -14.69 0.09 1.97
CA GLY A 131 -13.25 0.28 2.20
C GLY A 131 -12.43 -0.99 1.97
N ILE A 132 -12.90 -2.13 2.50
CA ILE A 132 -12.23 -3.43 2.31
C ILE A 132 -12.26 -3.85 0.84
N ILE A 133 -13.43 -3.82 0.21
CA ILE A 133 -13.59 -4.15 -1.22
C ILE A 133 -12.68 -3.28 -2.06
N GLY A 134 -12.64 -1.98 -1.74
CA GLY A 134 -11.77 -1.02 -2.39
C GLY A 134 -10.29 -1.42 -2.33
N GLU A 135 -9.77 -1.80 -1.16
CA GLU A 135 -8.38 -2.23 -1.02
C GLU A 135 -8.04 -3.45 -1.89
N TYR A 136 -8.94 -4.43 -1.98
CA TYR A 136 -8.75 -5.60 -2.85
C TYR A 136 -8.78 -5.22 -4.33
N VAL A 137 -9.78 -4.44 -4.75
CA VAL A 137 -9.91 -3.99 -6.15
C VAL A 137 -8.69 -3.15 -6.55
N GLY A 138 -8.16 -2.30 -5.68
CA GLY A 138 -6.96 -1.53 -5.98
C GLY A 138 -5.69 -2.38 -6.11
N LYS A 139 -5.53 -3.44 -5.30
CA LYS A 139 -4.43 -4.41 -5.49
C LYS A 139 -4.56 -5.15 -6.83
N ILE A 140 -5.78 -5.58 -7.17
CA ILE A 140 -6.06 -6.20 -8.48
C ILE A 140 -5.79 -5.23 -9.64
N TYR A 141 -6.17 -3.95 -9.51
CA TYR A 141 -5.93 -2.93 -10.52
C TYR A 141 -4.42 -2.73 -10.79
N ILE A 142 -3.61 -2.68 -9.73
CA ILE A 142 -2.16 -2.54 -9.84
C ILE A 142 -1.56 -3.74 -10.57
N GLU A 143 -1.99 -4.96 -10.26
CA GLU A 143 -1.47 -6.17 -10.89
C GLU A 143 -1.94 -6.30 -12.36
N THR A 144 -3.19 -5.95 -12.64
CA THR A 144 -3.77 -6.04 -13.99
C THR A 144 -3.19 -5.00 -14.96
N LYS A 145 -2.68 -3.87 -14.44
CA LYS A 145 -2.16 -2.76 -15.26
C LYS A 145 -1.02 -3.19 -16.20
N ASN A 146 -0.30 -4.27 -15.87
CA ASN A 146 0.77 -4.89 -16.67
C ASN A 146 1.67 -3.86 -17.38
N ARG A 147 2.00 -2.76 -16.69
CA ARG A 147 2.81 -1.71 -17.31
C ARG A 147 4.25 -2.22 -17.43
N PRO A 148 4.91 -1.98 -18.57
CA PRO A 148 6.33 -2.30 -18.70
C PRO A 148 7.12 -1.51 -17.65
N LYS A 149 8.05 -2.19 -16.99
CA LYS A 149 8.81 -1.66 -15.84
C LYS A 149 9.70 -0.49 -16.23
N TYR A 150 10.19 -0.49 -17.46
CA TYR A 150 11.00 0.57 -18.06
C TYR A 150 10.87 0.50 -19.57
N PHE A 151 11.15 1.61 -20.23
CA PHE A 151 11.41 1.67 -21.67
C PHE A 151 12.91 1.93 -21.86
N ILE A 152 13.53 1.23 -22.79
CA ILE A 152 14.93 1.45 -23.17
C ILE A 152 14.93 2.52 -24.25
N ASP A 153 15.62 3.64 -24.02
CA ASP A 153 15.73 4.75 -24.98
C ASP A 153 16.94 4.56 -25.90
N GLU A 154 18.10 4.24 -25.33
CA GLU A 154 19.34 3.97 -26.06
C GLU A 154 20.12 2.83 -25.38
N SER A 155 20.60 1.87 -26.16
CA SER A 155 21.48 0.79 -25.70
C SER A 155 22.88 0.96 -26.30
N VAL A 156 23.83 1.42 -25.49
CA VAL A 156 25.23 1.53 -25.89
C VAL A 156 25.99 0.31 -25.39
N GLY A 157 26.27 -0.66 -26.27
CA GLY A 157 27.15 -1.80 -25.97
C GLY A 157 26.55 -3.16 -26.27
N ASN A 158 27.05 -3.75 -27.36
CA ASN A 158 26.99 -5.16 -27.77
C ASN A 158 25.60 -5.82 -27.88
N ASP A 159 24.86 -5.43 -28.92
CA ASP A 159 23.91 -6.34 -29.59
C ASP A 159 24.69 -7.43 -30.34
N SER A 160 25.11 -8.46 -29.61
CA SER A 160 25.44 -9.77 -30.19
C SER A 160 24.52 -10.84 -29.62
N ASN A 161 23.24 -10.78 -30.01
CA ASN A 161 22.54 -11.91 -30.62
C ASN A 161 21.07 -11.57 -30.86
N GLY A 162 20.78 -11.05 -32.05
CA GLY A 162 19.51 -11.32 -32.70
C GLY A 162 19.49 -12.77 -33.19
N LYS A 163 19.10 -13.69 -32.31
CA LYS A 163 18.34 -14.93 -32.59
C LYS A 163 18.11 -15.74 -31.31
#